data_AF-A2F3Z9-F1
#
_entry.id   AF-A2F3Z9-F1
#
_cell.length_a   1.000
_cell.length_b   1.000
_cell.length_c   1.000
_cell.angle_alpha   90.00
_cell.angle_beta   90.00
_cell.angle_gamma   90.00
#
_symmetry.space_group_name_H-M   'P 1'
#
loop_
_entity.id
_entity.type
_entity.pdbx_description
1 polymer ?
#
loop_
_entity_poly.entity_id
_entity_poly.type
_entity_poly.pdbx_seq_one_letter_code
_entity_poly.pdbx_strand_id
1 'polypeptide(L)'
;MSEKQLPNPVNPHSKVLKFKKTKGEPADSTTLMGVINLYRKQFGQDTLEVDNFLAQYIPAAIENKQLKIVKPNEITIQHSVIVDNFKGQTALAFIKSWIRESDKLNALLSPGNCGYIDIVQPKEGIQKLVLIIALIYK
;
A
#
# COMPACT_ATOMS: atom_id res chain seq x y z
N MET A 1 12.12 -37.37 21.86
CA MET A 1 12.37 -36.38 20.80
C MET A 1 11.03 -35.74 20.46
N SER A 2 10.79 -34.49 20.85
CA SER A 2 9.51 -33.82 20.58
C SER A 2 9.52 -33.22 19.18
N GLU A 3 8.59 -33.67 18.34
CA GLU A 3 8.28 -33.08 17.04
C GLU A 3 7.79 -31.64 17.26
N LYS A 4 8.55 -30.66 16.76
CA LYS A 4 8.09 -29.28 16.67
C LYS A 4 7.05 -29.20 15.56
N GLN A 5 5.79 -28.97 15.94
CA GLN A 5 4.74 -28.59 14.99
C GLN A 5 5.16 -27.31 14.25
N LEU A 6 5.20 -27.38 12.92
CA LEU A 6 5.31 -26.21 12.06
C LEU A 6 4.07 -25.31 12.27
N PRO A 7 4.22 -23.98 12.38
CA PRO A 7 3.08 -23.10 12.53
C PRO A 7 2.19 -23.18 11.29
N ASN A 8 0.88 -23.35 11.52
CA ASN A 8 -0.13 -23.41 10.46
C ASN A 8 -0.02 -22.19 9.52
N PRO A 9 -0.23 -22.36 8.20
CA PRO A 9 -0.24 -21.25 7.25
C PRO A 9 -1.31 -20.23 7.64
N VAL A 10 -0.89 -18.99 7.86
CA VAL A 10 -1.80 -17.89 8.20
C VAL A 10 -2.64 -17.56 6.97
N ASN A 11 -3.90 -18.01 6.97
CA ASN A 11 -4.84 -17.67 5.90
C ASN A 11 -5.11 -16.15 5.93
N PRO A 12 -4.77 -15.39 4.87
CA PRO A 12 -4.95 -13.94 4.82
C PRO A 12 -6.41 -13.50 4.88
N HIS A 13 -7.35 -14.38 4.54
CA HIS A 13 -8.79 -14.13 4.63
C HIS A 13 -9.37 -14.38 6.03
N SER A 14 -8.66 -15.06 6.93
CA SER A 14 -9.19 -15.42 8.25
C SER A 14 -8.95 -14.36 9.33
N LYS A 15 -8.06 -13.40 9.11
CA LYS A 15 -7.76 -12.29 10.03
C LYS A 15 -8.36 -10.97 9.55
N VAL A 16 -9.60 -10.99 9.07
CA VAL A 16 -10.32 -9.75 8.77
C VAL A 16 -10.57 -9.01 10.08
N LEU A 17 -9.83 -7.92 10.26
CA LEU A 17 -9.87 -7.00 11.40
C LEU A 17 -11.31 -6.75 11.88
N LYS A 18 -11.60 -7.14 13.12
CA LYS A 18 -12.83 -6.81 13.84
C LYS A 18 -12.81 -5.34 14.30
N PHE A 19 -12.82 -4.40 13.36
CA PHE A 19 -13.04 -2.99 13.69
C PHE A 19 -14.54 -2.69 13.71
N LYS A 20 -15.02 -2.17 14.85
CA LYS A 20 -16.40 -1.72 15.05
C LYS A 20 -16.81 -0.76 13.93
N LYS A 21 -18.07 -0.89 13.46
CA LYS A 21 -18.71 0.03 12.51
C LYS A 21 -18.89 1.42 13.14
N THR A 22 -17.86 2.23 13.19
CA THR A 22 -18.01 3.69 13.27
C THR A 22 -17.97 4.22 11.83
N LYS A 23 -18.87 5.16 11.49
CA LYS A 23 -18.72 5.98 10.28
C LYS A 23 -17.43 6.79 10.49
N GLY A 24 -16.29 6.21 10.14
CA GLY A 24 -15.00 6.85 10.29
C GLY A 24 -14.87 8.05 9.37
N GLU A 25 -13.97 8.96 9.72
CA GLU A 25 -13.58 10.08 8.86
C GLU A 25 -13.11 9.56 7.48
N PRO A 26 -13.30 10.33 6.39
CA PRO A 26 -12.73 10.01 5.09
C PRO A 26 -11.23 9.75 5.24
N ALA A 27 -10.70 8.79 4.47
CA ALA A 27 -9.29 8.48 4.56
C ALA A 27 -8.44 9.69 4.12
N ASP A 28 -7.42 10.02 4.89
CA ASP A 28 -6.33 10.90 4.47
C ASP A 28 -5.03 10.09 4.28
N SER A 29 -4.03 10.70 3.62
CA SER A 29 -2.76 10.03 3.30
C SER A 29 -2.04 9.49 4.55
N THR A 30 -2.13 10.19 5.69
CA THR A 30 -1.50 9.78 6.95
C THR A 30 -2.22 8.59 7.55
N THR A 31 -3.56 8.63 7.66
CA THR A 31 -4.33 7.49 8.16
C THR A 31 -4.17 6.28 7.26
N LEU A 32 -4.17 6.46 5.94
CA LEU A 32 -3.95 5.37 4.98
C LEU A 32 -2.59 4.71 5.18
N MET A 33 -1.50 5.49 5.24
CA MET A 33 -0.17 4.93 5.46
C MET A 33 -0.09 4.17 6.79
N GLY A 34 -0.69 4.71 7.86
CA GLY A 34 -0.76 4.04 9.15
C GLY A 34 -1.47 2.68 9.10
N VAL A 35 -2.63 2.60 8.43
CA VAL A 35 -3.37 1.35 8.28
C VAL A 35 -2.63 0.36 7.36
N ILE A 36 -2.00 0.84 6.28
CA ILE A 36 -1.17 0.01 5.38
C ILE A 36 -0.02 -0.62 6.18
N ASN A 37 0.72 0.18 6.96
CA ASN A 37 1.83 -0.31 7.76
C ASN A 37 1.39 -1.30 8.85
N LEU A 38 0.23 -1.06 9.48
CA LEU A 38 -0.36 -2.00 10.43
C LEU A 38 -0.68 -3.34 9.74
N TYR A 39 -1.27 -3.30 8.54
CA TYR A 39 -1.57 -4.48 7.75
C TYR A 39 -0.28 -5.23 7.36
N ARG A 40 0.71 -4.54 6.79
CA ARG A 40 2.01 -5.11 6.42
C ARG A 40 2.68 -5.84 7.59
N LYS A 41 2.73 -5.19 8.75
CA LYS A 41 3.29 -5.78 9.99
C LYS A 41 2.56 -7.05 10.43
N GLN A 42 1.23 -7.10 10.31
CA GLN A 42 0.44 -8.30 10.65
C GLN A 42 0.75 -9.51 9.76
N PHE A 43 1.25 -9.25 8.55
CA PHE A 43 1.61 -10.26 7.54
C PHE A 43 3.13 -10.45 7.41
N GLY A 44 3.91 -9.98 8.39
CA GLY A 44 5.36 -10.20 8.44
C GLY A 44 6.17 -9.38 7.44
N GLN A 45 5.58 -8.32 6.88
CA GLN A 45 6.28 -7.36 6.04
C GLN A 45 6.77 -6.16 6.86
N ASP A 46 7.89 -5.58 6.43
CA ASP A 46 8.40 -4.34 7.00
C ASP A 46 7.46 -3.17 6.74
N THR A 47 7.42 -2.23 7.69
CA THR A 47 6.70 -0.97 7.52
C THR A 47 7.39 -0.10 6.48
N LEU A 48 6.61 0.66 5.73
CA LEU A 48 7.09 1.63 4.77
C LEU A 48 7.41 2.95 5.46
N GLU A 49 8.63 3.43 5.25
CA GLU A 49 9.00 4.81 5.55
C GLU A 49 8.44 5.74 4.47
N VAL A 50 7.86 6.88 4.88
CA VAL A 50 7.30 7.84 3.93
C VAL A 50 8.44 8.52 3.18
N ASP A 51 8.39 8.46 1.85
CA ASP A 51 9.40 9.02 0.98
C ASP A 51 8.78 9.98 -0.04
N ASN A 52 8.88 11.28 0.26
CA ASN A 52 8.29 12.34 -0.55
C ASN A 52 8.91 12.44 -1.96
N PHE A 53 10.11 11.88 -2.19
CA PHE A 53 10.69 11.84 -3.53
C PHE A 53 9.79 11.05 -4.50
N LEU A 54 9.07 10.04 -4.00
CA LEU A 54 8.22 9.21 -4.84
C LEU A 54 7.01 9.97 -5.41
N ALA A 55 6.65 11.12 -4.84
CA ALA A 55 5.53 11.94 -5.30
C ALA A 55 5.64 12.34 -6.78
N GLN A 56 6.87 12.54 -7.28
CA GLN A 56 7.10 12.92 -8.68
C GLN A 56 6.66 11.85 -9.70
N TYR A 57 6.49 10.59 -9.25
CA TYR A 57 6.08 9.48 -10.12
C TYR A 57 4.56 9.28 -10.16
N ILE A 58 3.79 10.03 -9.37
CA ILE A 58 2.32 9.94 -9.37
C ILE A 58 1.71 10.17 -10.77
N PRO A 59 2.09 11.20 -11.54
CA PRO A 59 1.51 11.41 -12.86
C PRO A 59 1.69 10.19 -13.78
N ALA A 60 2.88 9.59 -13.77
CA ALA A 60 3.18 8.39 -14.54
C ALA A 60 2.34 7.18 -14.07
N ALA A 61 2.16 7.02 -12.77
CA ALA A 61 1.31 5.98 -12.19
C ALA A 61 -0.16 6.13 -12.63
N ILE A 62 -0.72 7.33 -12.58
CA ILE A 62 -2.11 7.61 -12.99
C ILE A 62 -2.34 7.26 -14.46
N GLU A 63 -1.35 7.56 -15.31
CA GLU A 63 -1.37 7.31 -16.75
C GLU A 63 -1.03 5.85 -17.11
N ASN A 64 -0.82 4.99 -16.12
CA ASN A 64 -0.39 3.59 -16.29
C ASN A 64 0.87 3.47 -17.16
N LYS A 65 1.78 4.44 -17.06
CA LYS A 65 3.09 4.41 -17.72
C LYS A 65 4.06 3.59 -16.88
N GLN A 66 5.09 3.06 -17.53
CA GLN A 66 6.18 2.39 -16.81
C GLN A 66 6.87 3.36 -15.85
N LEU A 67 6.93 3.04 -14.56
CA LEU A 67 7.70 3.80 -13.58
C LEU A 67 9.17 3.39 -13.64
N LYS A 68 10.04 4.37 -13.81
CA LYS A 68 11.49 4.22 -13.66
C LYS A 68 11.94 5.11 -12.50
N ILE A 69 11.92 4.55 -11.30
CA ILE A 69 12.35 5.25 -10.10
C ILE A 69 13.88 5.29 -10.11
N VAL A 70 14.45 6.49 -10.13
CA VAL A 70 15.89 6.74 -10.20
C VAL A 70 16.23 7.78 -9.15
N LYS A 71 16.87 7.34 -8.07
CA LYS A 71 17.38 8.21 -7.02
C LYS A 71 18.90 8.35 -7.13
N PRO A 72 19.46 9.56 -6.93
CA PRO A 72 20.90 9.73 -6.89
C PRO A 72 21.55 8.86 -5.82
N ASN A 73 22.61 8.13 -6.19
CA ASN A 73 23.37 7.23 -5.31
C ASN A 73 22.56 6.10 -4.66
N GLU A 74 21.42 5.73 -5.24
CA GLU A 74 20.57 4.66 -4.74
C GLU A 74 20.10 3.75 -5.87
N ILE A 75 19.89 2.48 -5.55
CA ILE A 75 19.43 1.47 -6.49
C ILE A 75 18.00 1.08 -6.12
N THR A 76 17.05 1.34 -7.02
CA THR A 76 15.71 0.77 -6.91
C THR A 76 15.72 -0.67 -7.40
N ILE A 77 15.50 -1.62 -6.50
CA ILE A 77 15.45 -3.05 -6.84
C ILE A 77 14.10 -3.41 -7.45
N GLN A 78 13.02 -2.91 -6.82
CA GLN A 78 11.66 -3.19 -7.26
C GLN A 78 10.70 -2.11 -6.76
N HIS A 79 9.53 -2.06 -7.39
CA HIS A 79 8.44 -1.20 -6.96
C HIS A 79 7.09 -1.84 -7.28
N SER A 80 6.07 -1.42 -6.55
CA SER A 80 4.66 -1.75 -6.79
C SER A 80 3.83 -0.48 -6.72
N VAL A 81 2.75 -0.44 -7.50
CA VAL A 81 1.87 0.72 -7.57
C VAL A 81 0.43 0.25 -7.43
N ILE A 82 -0.35 0.98 -6.63
CA ILE A 82 -1.80 0.85 -6.59
C ILE A 82 -2.37 2.21 -7.00
N VAL A 83 -3.26 2.19 -8.00
CA VAL A 83 -4.08 3.34 -8.38
C VAL A 83 -5.53 2.94 -8.22
N ASP A 84 -6.29 3.68 -7.43
CA ASP A 84 -7.70 3.39 -7.17
C ASP A 84 -8.55 4.66 -7.18
N ASN A 85 -9.86 4.51 -7.38
CA ASN A 85 -10.79 5.63 -7.33
C ASN A 85 -11.08 6.02 -5.87
N PHE A 86 -10.88 7.29 -5.56
CA PHE A 86 -11.24 7.87 -4.29
C PHE A 86 -12.62 8.55 -4.37
N LYS A 87 -13.53 8.11 -3.51
CA LYS A 87 -14.92 8.57 -3.39
C LYS A 87 -15.26 8.92 -1.93
N GLY A 88 -14.25 9.28 -1.13
CA GLY A 88 -14.42 9.56 0.30
C GLY A 88 -14.57 8.32 1.18
N GLN A 89 -14.08 7.15 0.74
CA GLN A 89 -14.08 5.94 1.56
C GLN A 89 -13.10 6.08 2.74
N THR A 90 -13.32 5.30 3.80
CA THR A 90 -12.39 5.26 4.95
C THR A 90 -11.16 4.41 4.64
N ALA A 91 -10.06 4.61 5.38
CA ALA A 91 -8.83 3.83 5.17
C ALA A 91 -9.04 2.32 5.29
N LEU A 92 -9.90 1.90 6.24
CA LEU A 92 -10.29 0.49 6.41
C LEU A 92 -11.09 -0.05 5.24
N ALA A 93 -11.92 0.76 4.58
CA ALA A 93 -12.66 0.34 3.41
C ALA A 93 -11.72 0.09 2.22
N PHE A 94 -10.70 0.93 2.03
CA PHE A 94 -9.65 0.70 1.02
C PHE A 94 -8.93 -0.61 1.23
N ILE A 95 -8.37 -0.83 2.43
CA ILE A 95 -7.67 -2.08 2.72
C ILE A 95 -8.58 -3.29 2.50
N LYS A 96 -9.85 -3.24 2.95
CA LYS A 96 -10.80 -4.33 2.71
C LYS A 96 -11.07 -4.59 1.23
N SER A 97 -11.05 -3.57 0.38
CA SER A 97 -11.16 -3.75 -1.08
C SER A 97 -9.89 -4.37 -1.63
N TRP A 98 -8.72 -3.79 -1.31
CA TRP A 98 -7.44 -4.19 -1.86
C TRP A 98 -7.05 -5.62 -1.51
N ILE A 99 -7.38 -6.11 -0.32
CA ILE A 99 -7.09 -7.50 0.05
C ILE A 99 -7.95 -8.54 -0.69
N ARG A 100 -9.01 -8.10 -1.40
CA ARG A 100 -9.85 -8.98 -2.22
C ARG A 100 -9.39 -9.03 -3.68
N GLU A 101 -8.54 -8.08 -4.08
CA GLU A 101 -8.02 -7.94 -5.43
C GLU A 101 -6.56 -8.44 -5.43
N SER A 102 -6.28 -9.54 -6.13
CA SER A 102 -4.99 -10.25 -6.00
C SER A 102 -3.78 -9.37 -6.34
N ASP A 103 -3.91 -8.52 -7.36
CA ASP A 103 -2.89 -7.54 -7.77
C ASP A 103 -2.60 -6.52 -6.67
N LYS A 104 -3.65 -5.94 -6.06
CA LYS A 104 -3.50 -4.95 -4.98
C LYS A 104 -3.00 -5.58 -3.69
N LEU A 105 -3.44 -6.79 -3.37
CA LEU A 105 -2.91 -7.56 -2.25
C LEU A 105 -1.42 -7.85 -2.44
N ASN A 106 -1.01 -8.28 -3.64
CA ASN A 106 0.39 -8.53 -3.96
C ASN A 106 1.22 -7.25 -3.87
N ALA A 107 0.70 -6.11 -4.32
CA ALA A 107 1.35 -4.82 -4.15
C ALA A 107 1.50 -4.44 -2.66
N LEU A 108 0.42 -4.56 -1.86
CA LEU A 108 0.44 -4.28 -0.42
C LEU A 108 1.47 -5.12 0.35
N LEU A 109 1.64 -6.38 -0.05
CA LEU A 109 2.57 -7.33 0.57
C LEU A 109 3.91 -7.43 -0.18
N SER A 110 4.14 -6.57 -1.17
CA SER A 110 5.41 -6.55 -1.89
C SER A 110 6.55 -6.13 -0.96
N PRO A 111 7.76 -6.70 -1.14
CA PRO A 111 8.92 -6.22 -0.40
C PRO A 111 9.16 -4.74 -0.71
N GLY A 112 9.39 -3.96 0.33
CA GLY A 112 9.52 -2.51 0.22
C GLY A 112 9.88 -1.91 1.56
N ASN A 113 10.78 -0.92 1.54
CA ASN A 113 11.23 -0.19 2.71
C ASN A 113 10.73 1.26 2.73
N CYS A 114 10.30 1.77 1.57
CA CYS A 114 9.74 3.10 1.45
C CYS A 114 8.45 3.10 0.64
N GLY A 115 7.62 4.11 0.87
CA GLY A 115 6.40 4.29 0.12
C GLY A 115 5.88 5.73 0.17
N TYR A 116 4.97 6.02 -0.73
CA TYR A 116 4.28 7.29 -0.80
C TYR A 116 2.84 7.08 -1.18
N ILE A 117 1.95 7.81 -0.52
CA ILE A 117 0.52 7.74 -0.77
C ILE A 117 -0.06 9.13 -0.86
N ASP A 118 -0.88 9.36 -1.88
CA ASP A 118 -1.58 10.63 -2.02
C ASP A 118 -2.96 10.45 -2.68
N ILE A 119 -3.82 11.42 -2.41
CA ILE A 119 -5.16 11.52 -2.98
C ILE A 119 -5.17 12.70 -3.92
N VAL A 120 -5.08 12.41 -5.20
CA VAL A 120 -4.90 13.39 -6.27
C VAL A 120 -6.18 13.58 -7.07
N GLN A 121 -6.46 14.82 -7.45
CA GLN A 121 -7.56 15.18 -8.31
C GLN A 121 -7.02 15.43 -9.73
N PRO A 122 -7.21 14.51 -10.70
CA PRO A 122 -6.90 14.78 -12.10
C PRO A 122 -7.71 15.98 -12.61
N LYS A 123 -7.14 16.76 -13.55
CA LYS A 123 -7.79 17.95 -14.13
C LYS A 123 -9.18 17.63 -14.72
N GLU A 124 -9.33 16.44 -15.28
CA GLU A 124 -10.59 15.90 -15.76
C GLU A 124 -10.71 14.47 -15.23
N GLY A 125 -11.57 14.25 -14.25
CA GLY A 125 -11.85 12.89 -13.78
C GLY A 125 -12.22 12.76 -12.31
N ILE A 126 -12.35 11.49 -11.92
CA ILE A 126 -12.62 11.09 -10.54
C ILE A 126 -11.32 11.22 -9.74
N GLN A 127 -11.42 11.68 -8.49
CA GLN A 127 -10.31 11.71 -7.56
C GLN A 127 -9.68 10.31 -7.46
N LYS A 128 -8.36 10.22 -7.46
CA LYS A 128 -7.63 8.96 -7.40
C LYS A 128 -6.77 8.90 -6.15
N LEU A 129 -6.70 7.72 -5.55
CA LEU A 129 -5.70 7.38 -4.55
C LEU A 129 -4.55 6.67 -5.27
N VAL A 130 -3.33 7.14 -5.06
CA VAL A 130 -2.12 6.51 -5.60
C VAL A 130 -1.21 6.11 -4.45
N LEU A 131 -0.85 4.82 -4.38
CA LEU A 131 0.16 4.28 -3.48
C LEU A 131 1.32 3.76 -4.31
N ILE A 132 2.53 4.20 -4.00
CA ILE A 132 3.78 3.69 -4.56
C ILE A 132 4.55 3.05 -3.42
N ILE A 133 5.01 1.83 -3.63
CA ILE A 133 5.86 1.07 -2.70
C ILE A 133 7.15 0.79 -3.45
N ALA A 134 8.30 1.05 -2.83
CA ALA A 134 9.60 0.79 -3.43
C ALA A 134 10.55 0.11 -2.43
N LEU A 135 11.43 -0.72 -2.99
CA LEU A 135 12.59 -1.26 -2.30
C LEU A 135 13.84 -0.60 -2.86
N ILE A 136 14.47 0.23 -2.04
CA ILE A 136 15.61 1.05 -2.45
C ILE A 136 16.81 0.75 -1.53
N TYR A 137 17.97 0.49 -2.13
CA TYR A 137 19.23 0.28 -1.44
C TYR A 137 20.20 1.44 -1.68
N LYS A 138 21.00 1.72 -0.65
CA LYS A 138 22.16 2.61 -0.71
C LYS A 138 23.42 1.80 -0.91
#